data_AF-A0A8E0RM98-F1
#
_entry.id   AF-A0A8E0RM98-F1
#
_cell.length_a   1.000
_cell.length_b   1.000
_cell.length_c   1.000
_cell.angle_alpha   90.00
_cell.angle_beta   90.00
_cell.angle_gamma   90.00
#
_symmetry.space_group_name_H-M   'P 1'
#
loop_
_entity.id
_entity.type
_entity.pdbx_description
1 polymer ?
#
loop_
_entity_poly.entity_id
_entity_poly.type
_entity_poly.pdbx_seq_one_letter_code
_entity_poly.pdbx_strand_id
1 'polypeptide(L)'
;MTIHPGLKRTLRERRELCEQRMANWALGELFAYGSLLKEGYHVRLSGQDVERGTFSHRHSVLHDQEVDKKTYVPLNHLFPSQAPFTVCNSSLSEFAVMGFELGYSLTNPNALVLWEAQFGDFNNNAQCVVDQFISSGQQKWVRQSGLVLLLPHGYEGMGPEHSSARVERFLQMSNDDENHVPVFSDQFVMQQLHETNWIVANCTTPANFFHILRRQILLPFRKPVSYW
;
A
#
# COMPACT_ATOMS: atom_id res chain seq x y z
N MET A 1 -17.26 -21.52 9.77
CA MET A 1 -15.80 -21.34 9.65
C MET A 1 -15.23 -21.40 11.05
N THR A 2 -14.25 -22.25 11.31
CA THR A 2 -13.61 -22.37 12.63
C THR A 2 -12.35 -21.51 12.67
N ILE A 3 -12.36 -20.41 13.44
CA ILE A 3 -11.26 -19.41 13.47
C ILE A 3 -10.34 -19.66 14.66
N HIS A 4 -9.03 -19.48 14.47
CA HIS A 4 -8.02 -19.58 15.53
C HIS A 4 -8.33 -18.65 16.72
N PRO A 5 -8.18 -19.10 17.99
CA PRO A 5 -8.51 -18.30 19.17
C PRO A 5 -7.81 -16.94 19.24
N GLY A 6 -6.53 -16.88 18.86
CA GLY A 6 -5.78 -15.62 18.79
C GLY A 6 -6.40 -14.62 17.81
N LEU A 7 -6.89 -15.09 16.66
CA LEU A 7 -7.54 -14.24 15.67
C LEU A 7 -8.93 -13.78 16.14
N LYS A 8 -9.66 -14.62 16.89
CA LYS A 8 -10.93 -14.19 17.53
C LYS A 8 -10.72 -13.01 18.47
N ARG A 9 -9.59 -12.97 19.19
CA ARG A 9 -9.22 -11.82 20.03
C ARG A 9 -8.97 -10.57 19.18
N THR A 10 -8.15 -10.66 18.15
CA THR A 10 -7.89 -9.53 17.24
C THR A 10 -9.17 -8.98 16.59
N LEU A 11 -10.09 -9.85 16.16
CA LEU A 11 -11.37 -9.43 15.58
C LEU A 11 -12.28 -8.74 16.61
N ARG A 12 -12.25 -9.18 17.87
CA ARG A 12 -12.98 -8.53 18.96
C ARG A 12 -12.41 -7.15 19.27
N GLU A 13 -11.09 -7.03 19.38
CA GLU A 13 -10.39 -5.75 19.61
C GLU A 13 -10.71 -4.75 18.49
N ARG A 14 -10.77 -5.20 17.22
CA ARG A 14 -11.22 -4.35 16.10
C ARG A 14 -12.65 -3.86 16.27
N ARG A 15 -13.56 -4.74 16.70
CA ARG A 15 -14.96 -4.37 16.96
C ARG A 15 -15.05 -3.31 18.07
N GLU A 16 -14.34 -3.51 19.17
CA GLU A 16 -14.31 -2.57 20.30
C GLU A 16 -13.78 -1.19 19.88
N LEU A 17 -12.68 -1.15 19.10
CA LEU A 17 -12.16 0.10 18.53
C LEU A 17 -13.20 0.81 17.66
N CYS A 18 -13.89 0.09 16.78
CA CYS A 18 -14.97 0.65 15.95
C CYS A 18 -16.12 1.21 16.80
N GLU A 19 -16.57 0.48 17.83
CA GLU A 19 -17.62 0.94 18.76
C GLU A 19 -17.20 2.21 19.51
N GLN A 20 -15.91 2.33 19.85
CA GLN A 20 -15.30 3.51 20.47
C GLN A 20 -14.98 4.64 19.47
N ARG A 21 -15.23 4.46 18.17
CA ARG A 21 -14.87 5.39 17.09
C ARG A 21 -13.36 5.70 17.03
N MET A 22 -12.55 4.70 17.36
CA MET A 22 -11.09 4.75 17.27
C MET A 22 -10.61 3.80 16.16
N ALA A 23 -9.42 4.07 15.63
CA ALA A 23 -8.78 3.21 14.64
C ALA A 23 -7.30 3.07 14.97
N ASN A 24 -6.81 1.83 14.95
CA ASN A 24 -5.37 1.56 14.89
C ASN A 24 -4.92 1.47 13.41
N TRP A 25 -3.64 1.19 13.19
CA TRP A 25 -3.05 1.16 11.83
C TRP A 25 -3.78 0.21 10.87
N ALA A 26 -4.03 -1.03 11.32
CA ALA A 26 -4.73 -2.04 10.53
C ALA A 26 -6.18 -1.64 10.22
N LEU A 27 -6.90 -0.99 11.15
CA LEU A 27 -8.23 -0.47 10.86
C LEU A 27 -8.20 0.70 9.88
N GLY A 28 -7.24 1.62 10.00
CA GLY A 28 -7.06 2.73 9.04
C GLY A 28 -6.85 2.21 7.61
N GLU A 29 -6.04 1.17 7.46
CA GLU A 29 -5.83 0.45 6.20
C GLU A 29 -7.13 -0.18 5.66
N LEU A 30 -7.81 -0.98 6.49
CA LEU A 30 -9.04 -1.68 6.09
C LEU A 30 -10.18 -0.71 5.77
N PHE A 31 -10.24 0.45 6.45
CA PHE A 31 -11.19 1.50 6.12
C PHE A 31 -10.90 2.14 4.76
N ALA A 32 -9.62 2.35 4.42
CA ALA A 32 -9.24 2.87 3.11
C ALA A 32 -9.66 1.89 2.01
N TYR A 33 -9.35 0.60 2.19
CA TYR A 33 -9.74 -0.43 1.23
C TYR A 33 -11.27 -0.54 1.12
N GLY A 34 -11.96 -0.75 2.24
CA GLY A 34 -13.42 -0.92 2.27
C GLY A 34 -14.19 0.26 1.67
N SER A 35 -13.73 1.49 1.89
CA SER A 35 -14.36 2.69 1.31
C SER A 35 -14.14 2.80 -0.20
N LEU A 36 -12.94 2.49 -0.70
CA LEU A 36 -12.67 2.44 -2.14
C LEU A 36 -13.45 1.32 -2.84
N LEU A 37 -13.53 0.14 -2.21
CA LEU A 37 -14.31 -0.99 -2.72
C LEU A 37 -15.80 -0.63 -2.82
N LYS A 38 -16.34 0.09 -1.84
CA LYS A 38 -17.71 0.62 -1.85
C LYS A 38 -17.95 1.60 -3.00
N GLU A 39 -16.96 2.41 -3.32
CA GLU A 39 -16.98 3.39 -4.42
C GLU A 39 -16.75 2.76 -5.80
N GLY A 40 -16.51 1.44 -5.87
CA GLY A 40 -16.33 0.71 -7.12
C GLY A 40 -14.88 0.63 -7.62
N TYR A 41 -13.89 0.99 -6.79
CA TYR A 41 -12.49 0.88 -7.14
C TYR A 41 -11.90 -0.47 -6.68
N HIS A 42 -11.24 -1.17 -7.59
CA HIS A 42 -10.51 -2.41 -7.28
C HIS A 42 -9.33 -2.08 -6.37
N VAL A 43 -9.17 -2.82 -5.28
CA VAL A 43 -7.95 -2.80 -4.46
C VAL A 43 -7.19 -4.11 -4.65
N ARG A 44 -5.92 -4.01 -5.04
CA ARG A 44 -5.00 -5.14 -5.23
C ARG A 44 -3.77 -4.97 -4.33
N LEU A 45 -3.52 -5.94 -3.47
CA LEU A 45 -2.35 -6.01 -2.58
C LEU A 45 -1.54 -7.27 -2.88
N SER A 46 -0.25 -7.10 -3.15
CA SER A 46 0.68 -8.20 -3.42
C SER A 46 1.96 -8.04 -2.60
N GLY A 47 2.55 -9.14 -2.19
CA GLY A 47 3.79 -9.18 -1.41
C GLY A 47 3.88 -10.46 -0.61
N GLN A 48 4.99 -10.64 0.09
CA GLN A 48 5.21 -11.83 0.92
C GLN A 48 4.36 -11.74 2.18
N ASP A 49 3.58 -12.79 2.48
CA ASP A 49 2.73 -12.93 3.68
C ASP A 49 1.68 -11.82 3.89
N VAL A 50 1.37 -11.02 2.87
CA VAL A 50 0.48 -9.84 2.96
C VAL A 50 -0.94 -10.19 3.39
N GLU A 51 -1.41 -11.41 3.14
CA GLU A 51 -2.74 -11.87 3.55
C GLU A 51 -2.92 -11.83 5.08
N ARG A 52 -1.89 -12.21 5.82
CA ARG A 52 -1.82 -12.10 7.29
C ARG A 52 -1.22 -10.75 7.71
N GLY A 53 -0.25 -10.27 6.93
CA GLY A 53 0.71 -9.24 7.28
C GLY A 53 1.93 -9.85 7.99
N THR A 54 3.13 -9.37 7.66
CA THR A 54 4.41 -9.79 8.30
C THR A 54 4.27 -9.74 9.83
N PHE A 55 3.76 -8.63 10.34
CA PHE A 55 3.57 -8.36 11.77
C PHE A 55 2.25 -8.89 12.34
N SER A 56 1.55 -9.76 11.61
CA SER A 56 0.25 -10.33 11.99
C SER A 56 -0.81 -9.27 12.35
N HIS A 57 -0.76 -8.11 11.72
CA HIS A 57 -1.66 -6.99 11.99
C HIS A 57 -2.90 -6.99 11.09
N ARG A 58 -2.81 -7.54 9.87
CA ARG A 58 -3.78 -7.32 8.79
C ARG A 58 -4.89 -8.34 8.73
N HIS A 59 -4.57 -9.64 8.67
CA HIS A 59 -5.56 -10.73 8.60
C HIS A 59 -6.70 -10.47 7.58
N SER A 60 -6.34 -10.10 6.35
CA SER A 60 -7.29 -9.90 5.25
C SER A 60 -7.88 -11.23 4.76
N VAL A 61 -7.14 -12.33 4.93
CA VAL A 61 -7.61 -13.69 4.67
C VAL A 61 -7.68 -14.45 5.98
N LEU A 62 -8.86 -14.99 6.28
CA LEU A 62 -9.08 -15.86 7.43
C LEU A 62 -9.03 -17.31 6.95
N HIS A 63 -8.32 -18.18 7.69
CA HIS A 63 -8.20 -19.61 7.38
C HIS A 63 -9.02 -20.45 8.37
N ASP A 64 -9.79 -21.41 7.87
CA ASP A 64 -10.51 -22.38 8.69
C ASP A 64 -9.52 -23.35 9.36
N GLN A 65 -9.66 -23.57 10.66
CA GLN A 65 -8.77 -24.42 11.44
C GLN A 65 -9.10 -25.92 11.33
N GLU A 66 -10.31 -26.26 10.88
CA GLU A 66 -10.77 -27.65 10.79
C GLU A 66 -10.81 -28.15 9.34
N VAL A 67 -10.87 -27.23 8.37
CA VAL A 67 -10.94 -27.55 6.94
C VAL A 67 -9.76 -26.92 6.21
N ASP A 68 -8.84 -27.75 5.74
CA ASP A 68 -7.66 -27.29 4.99
C ASP A 68 -8.05 -26.47 3.74
N LYS A 69 -7.25 -25.46 3.42
CA LYS A 69 -7.40 -24.52 2.28
C LYS A 69 -8.72 -23.76 2.20
N LYS A 70 -9.63 -23.92 3.17
CA LYS A 70 -10.85 -23.13 3.24
C LYS A 70 -10.53 -21.75 3.81
N THR A 71 -10.67 -20.74 2.97
CA THR A 71 -10.42 -19.35 3.34
C THR A 71 -11.68 -18.50 3.24
N TYR A 72 -11.67 -17.38 3.94
CA TYR A 72 -12.69 -16.34 3.87
C TYR A 72 -12.02 -14.97 3.84
N VAL A 73 -12.43 -14.11 2.90
CA VAL A 73 -11.87 -12.76 2.72
C VAL A 73 -12.96 -11.74 3.07
N PRO A 74 -13.03 -11.23 4.31
CA PRO A 74 -14.14 -10.39 4.76
C PRO A 74 -14.36 -9.15 3.89
N LEU A 75 -13.27 -8.57 3.36
CA LEU A 75 -13.33 -7.38 2.50
C LEU A 75 -14.09 -7.62 1.19
N ASN A 76 -14.30 -8.86 0.73
CA ASN A 76 -15.09 -9.18 -0.47
C ASN A 76 -16.59 -9.31 -0.22
N HIS A 77 -17.04 -9.11 1.03
CA HIS A 77 -18.43 -9.35 1.45
C HIS A 77 -19.01 -8.20 2.28
N LEU A 78 -18.53 -6.97 2.07
CA LEU A 78 -18.97 -5.77 2.79
C LEU A 78 -20.24 -5.16 2.19
N PHE A 79 -20.36 -5.11 0.86
CA PHE A 79 -21.47 -4.46 0.17
C PHE A 79 -21.94 -5.27 -1.06
N PRO A 80 -23.22 -5.24 -1.45
CA PRO A 80 -23.71 -6.01 -2.59
C PRO A 80 -23.07 -5.67 -3.95
N SER A 81 -22.68 -4.40 -4.16
CA SER A 81 -22.16 -3.87 -5.43
C SER A 81 -20.71 -3.39 -5.33
N GLN A 82 -19.95 -3.89 -4.36
CA GLN A 82 -18.56 -3.48 -4.20
C GLN A 82 -17.68 -3.95 -5.36
N ALA A 83 -16.57 -3.24 -5.59
CA ALA A 83 -15.48 -3.74 -6.40
C ALA A 83 -14.77 -4.94 -5.73
N PRO A 84 -14.02 -5.74 -6.52
CA PRO A 84 -13.23 -6.84 -5.97
C PRO A 84 -12.11 -6.33 -5.08
N PHE A 85 -11.80 -7.07 -4.03
CA PHE A 85 -10.56 -6.98 -3.27
C PHE A 85 -9.70 -8.20 -3.58
N THR A 86 -8.48 -7.96 -4.05
CA THR A 86 -7.50 -9.01 -4.36
C THR A 86 -6.30 -8.85 -3.45
N VAL A 87 -6.03 -9.84 -2.62
CA VAL A 87 -4.81 -9.95 -1.83
C VAL A 87 -4.10 -11.23 -2.21
N CYS A 88 -2.79 -11.16 -2.46
CA CYS A 88 -2.01 -12.28 -2.94
C CYS A 88 -0.70 -12.38 -2.16
N ASN A 89 -0.52 -13.48 -1.42
CA ASN A 89 0.82 -13.87 -0.99
C ASN A 89 1.66 -14.18 -2.24
N SER A 90 2.71 -13.39 -2.46
CA SER A 90 3.60 -13.56 -3.60
C SER A 90 4.60 -14.69 -3.36
N SER A 91 5.27 -15.13 -4.43
CA SER A 91 6.52 -15.88 -4.29
C SER A 91 7.58 -15.01 -3.59
N LEU A 92 8.65 -15.65 -3.12
CA LEU A 92 9.81 -14.98 -2.51
C LEU A 92 10.67 -14.29 -3.59
N SER A 93 10.12 -13.25 -4.22
CA SER A 93 10.75 -12.48 -5.28
C SER A 93 10.25 -11.04 -5.27
N GLU A 94 11.15 -10.08 -5.09
CA GLU A 94 10.80 -8.66 -5.10
C GLU A 94 10.79 -8.12 -6.53
N PHE A 95 11.84 -8.40 -7.31
CA PHE A 95 12.03 -7.88 -8.66
C PHE A 95 10.85 -8.21 -9.59
N ALA A 96 10.50 -9.50 -9.70
CA ALA A 96 9.48 -9.95 -10.64
C ALA A 96 8.09 -9.51 -10.19
N VAL A 97 7.81 -9.56 -8.88
CA VAL A 97 6.50 -9.22 -8.33
C VAL A 97 6.27 -7.71 -8.41
N MET A 98 7.24 -6.88 -8.03
CA MET A 98 7.11 -5.42 -8.16
C MET A 98 6.95 -5.01 -9.64
N GLY A 99 7.70 -5.63 -10.55
CA GLY A 99 7.54 -5.41 -11.99
C GLY A 99 6.15 -5.82 -12.51
N PHE A 100 5.59 -6.92 -12.00
CA PHE A 100 4.24 -7.36 -12.32
C PHE A 100 3.18 -6.36 -11.83
N GLU A 101 3.28 -5.90 -10.57
CA GLU A 101 2.34 -4.93 -10.00
C GLU A 101 2.42 -3.57 -10.69
N LEU A 102 3.62 -3.16 -11.12
CA LEU A 102 3.79 -1.99 -11.99
C LEU A 102 3.04 -2.17 -13.31
N GLY A 103 3.16 -3.33 -13.98
CA GLY A 103 2.39 -3.60 -15.21
C GLY A 103 0.88 -3.50 -14.98
N TYR A 104 0.40 -3.98 -13.84
CA TYR A 104 -1.00 -3.88 -13.44
C TYR A 104 -1.44 -2.41 -13.25
N SER A 105 -0.66 -1.62 -12.51
CA SER A 105 -0.97 -0.21 -12.22
C SER A 105 -0.95 0.69 -13.46
N LEU A 106 -0.12 0.35 -14.45
CA LEU A 106 -0.07 1.04 -15.75
C LEU A 106 -1.30 0.73 -16.61
N THR A 107 -1.88 -0.46 -16.46
CA THR A 107 -3.00 -0.93 -17.29
C THR A 107 -4.34 -0.50 -16.73
N ASN A 108 -4.51 -0.55 -15.40
CA ASN A 108 -5.75 -0.13 -14.74
C ASN A 108 -5.51 1.06 -13.80
N PRO A 109 -5.63 2.30 -14.29
CA PRO A 109 -5.46 3.48 -13.44
C PRO A 109 -6.58 3.62 -12.40
N ASN A 110 -7.71 2.90 -12.52
CA ASN A 110 -8.82 2.97 -11.56
C ASN A 110 -8.76 1.85 -10.50
N ALA A 111 -7.59 1.24 -10.31
CA ALA A 111 -7.33 0.31 -9.23
C ALA A 111 -6.27 0.88 -8.27
N LEU A 112 -6.48 0.69 -6.96
CA LEU A 112 -5.44 0.89 -5.97
C LEU A 112 -4.55 -0.35 -5.98
N VAL A 113 -3.35 -0.23 -6.54
CA VAL A 113 -2.38 -1.33 -6.64
C VAL A 113 -1.27 -1.08 -5.62
N LEU A 114 -1.08 -2.05 -4.72
CA LEU A 114 -0.07 -2.00 -3.68
C LEU A 114 0.87 -3.19 -3.78
N TRP A 115 2.16 -2.90 -3.60
CA TRP A 115 3.20 -3.88 -3.36
C TRP A 115 3.79 -3.65 -1.96
N GLU A 116 3.82 -4.69 -1.12
CA GLU A 116 4.39 -4.63 0.23
C GLU A 116 5.66 -5.48 0.31
N ALA A 117 6.76 -4.84 0.74
CA ALA A 117 7.97 -5.56 1.13
C ALA A 117 7.76 -6.18 2.53
N GLN A 118 8.34 -7.36 2.77
CA GLN A 118 8.24 -7.98 4.10
C GLN A 118 8.86 -7.07 5.18
N PHE A 119 10.04 -6.51 4.88
CA PHE A 119 10.65 -5.35 5.52
C PHE A 119 11.11 -4.39 4.43
N GLY A 120 11.11 -3.08 4.73
CA GLY A 120 11.49 -2.05 3.76
C GLY A 120 12.89 -2.26 3.20
N ASP A 121 13.82 -2.81 3.98
CA ASP A 121 15.21 -3.08 3.61
C ASP A 121 15.35 -3.91 2.31
N PHE A 122 14.39 -4.81 2.02
CA PHE A 122 14.43 -5.73 0.88
C PHE A 122 14.00 -5.11 -0.46
N ASN A 123 13.55 -3.85 -0.48
CA ASN A 123 13.15 -3.18 -1.73
C ASN A 123 14.29 -3.08 -2.75
N ASN A 124 15.54 -3.10 -2.29
CA ASN A 124 16.75 -3.06 -3.11
C ASN A 124 16.85 -4.24 -4.10
N ASN A 125 16.23 -5.38 -3.82
CA ASN A 125 16.18 -6.52 -4.76
C ASN A 125 15.40 -6.17 -6.04
N ALA A 126 14.56 -5.13 -6.01
CA ALA A 126 13.80 -4.63 -7.15
C ALA A 126 14.31 -3.26 -7.64
N GLN A 127 15.55 -2.86 -7.31
CA GLN A 127 16.05 -1.50 -7.58
C GLN A 127 15.92 -1.09 -9.06
N CYS A 128 16.16 -2.00 -10.01
CA CYS A 128 15.99 -1.70 -11.44
C CYS A 128 14.54 -1.29 -11.79
N VAL A 129 13.53 -1.90 -11.15
CA VAL A 129 12.13 -1.53 -11.34
C VAL A 129 11.89 -0.12 -10.79
N VAL A 130 12.43 0.17 -9.61
CA VAL A 130 12.33 1.50 -8.98
C VAL A 130 12.97 2.57 -9.87
N ASP A 131 14.22 2.39 -10.29
CA ASP A 131 15.02 3.37 -11.02
C ASP A 131 14.50 3.60 -12.45
N GLN A 132 14.27 2.49 -13.17
CA GLN A 132 14.06 2.56 -14.61
C GLN A 132 12.60 2.74 -15.00
N PHE A 133 11.67 2.54 -14.06
CA PHE A 133 10.25 2.58 -14.34
C PHE A 133 9.45 3.41 -13.33
N ILE A 134 9.56 3.16 -12.02
CA ILE A 134 8.72 3.84 -11.05
C ILE A 134 9.10 5.33 -10.95
N SER A 135 10.37 5.65 -10.75
CA SER A 135 10.82 7.03 -10.56
C SER A 135 10.88 7.84 -11.87
N SER A 136 11.09 7.18 -13.01
CA SER A 136 11.41 7.83 -14.29
C SER A 136 10.42 7.55 -15.43
N GLY A 137 9.47 6.62 -15.25
CA GLY A 137 8.60 6.13 -16.33
C GLY A 137 7.69 7.19 -16.93
N GLN A 138 7.18 8.12 -16.13
CA GLN A 138 6.38 9.24 -16.65
C GLN A 138 7.22 10.17 -17.52
N GLN A 139 8.43 10.54 -17.09
CA GLN A 139 9.29 11.43 -17.84
C GLN A 139 9.76 10.80 -19.15
N LYS A 140 10.10 9.51 -19.13
CA LYS A 140 10.63 8.79 -20.30
C LYS A 140 9.54 8.45 -21.32
N TRP A 141 8.35 8.06 -20.86
CA TRP A 141 7.35 7.41 -21.70
C TRP A 141 5.93 7.94 -21.53
N VAL A 142 5.74 9.02 -20.76
CA VAL A 142 4.42 9.62 -20.48
C VAL A 142 3.46 8.59 -19.86
N ARG A 143 4.00 7.67 -19.06
CA ARG A 143 3.24 6.63 -18.37
C ARG A 143 3.03 7.01 -16.91
N GLN A 144 1.77 7.23 -16.55
CA GLN A 144 1.35 7.40 -15.16
C GLN A 144 1.16 6.03 -14.50
N SER A 145 1.60 5.90 -13.25
CA SER A 145 1.42 4.70 -12.43
C SER A 145 0.90 5.10 -11.07
N GLY A 146 -0.10 4.40 -10.56
CA GLY A 146 -0.65 4.60 -9.21
C GLY A 146 -0.06 3.65 -8.16
N LEU A 147 1.03 2.93 -8.49
CA LEU A 147 1.60 1.89 -7.64
C LEU A 147 2.01 2.47 -6.28
N VAL A 148 1.56 1.81 -5.22
CA VAL A 148 1.95 2.11 -3.83
C VAL A 148 2.98 1.09 -3.38
N LEU A 149 4.14 1.56 -2.91
CA LEU A 149 5.16 0.74 -2.26
C LEU A 149 4.99 0.89 -0.74
N LEU A 150 4.63 -0.21 -0.06
CA LEU A 150 4.58 -0.29 1.40
C LEU A 150 5.91 -0.89 1.90
N LEU A 151 6.70 -0.10 2.61
CA LEU A 151 8.08 -0.40 2.97
C LEU A 151 8.28 -0.25 4.48
N PRO A 152 7.97 -1.30 5.29
CA PRO A 152 8.10 -1.22 6.74
C PRO A 152 9.47 -0.69 7.20
N HIS A 153 9.47 0.34 8.05
CA HIS A 153 10.67 1.08 8.44
C HIS A 153 10.63 1.41 9.94
N GLY A 154 11.77 1.25 10.64
CA GLY A 154 11.88 1.62 12.05
C GLY A 154 13.16 1.09 12.70
N TYR A 155 13.85 1.92 13.47
CA TYR A 155 15.06 1.53 14.21
C TYR A 155 14.71 0.95 15.57
N GLU A 156 14.26 -0.31 15.59
CA GLU A 156 13.80 -1.02 16.81
C GLU A 156 14.84 -2.01 17.37
N GLY A 157 16.09 -1.94 16.91
CA GLY A 157 17.17 -2.82 17.39
C GLY A 157 17.20 -4.21 16.73
N MET A 158 16.47 -4.39 15.62
CA MET A 158 16.36 -5.66 14.87
C MET A 158 17.54 -5.92 13.91
N GLY A 159 18.54 -5.05 13.90
CA GLY A 159 19.74 -5.19 13.06
C GLY A 159 19.65 -4.50 11.70
N PRO A 160 20.72 -4.57 10.89
CA PRO A 160 20.91 -3.74 9.70
C PRO A 160 19.98 -4.05 8.52
N GLU A 161 19.27 -5.18 8.55
CA GLU A 161 18.41 -5.67 7.46
C GLU A 161 16.92 -5.65 7.83
N HIS A 162 16.58 -5.05 8.98
CA HIS A 162 15.21 -4.94 9.50
C HIS A 162 15.00 -3.56 10.15
N SER A 163 15.64 -2.53 9.61
CA SER A 163 15.59 -1.18 10.20
C SER A 163 15.26 -0.09 9.17
N SER A 164 15.83 -0.17 7.96
CA SER A 164 15.83 0.94 7.03
C SER A 164 15.27 0.58 5.66
N ALA A 165 14.17 1.24 5.29
CA ALA A 165 13.67 1.26 3.91
C ALA A 165 14.58 2.06 2.96
N ARG A 166 15.67 2.67 3.46
CA ARG A 166 16.60 3.53 2.70
C ARG A 166 15.92 4.74 2.08
N VAL A 167 15.12 5.42 2.91
CA VAL A 167 14.32 6.60 2.56
C VAL A 167 15.15 7.66 1.82
N GLU A 168 16.40 7.84 2.20
CA GLU A 168 17.36 8.75 1.56
C GLU A 168 17.53 8.49 0.06
N ARG A 169 17.47 7.22 -0.38
CA ARG A 169 17.60 6.86 -1.79
C ARG A 169 16.36 7.27 -2.58
N PHE A 170 15.19 7.11 -1.99
CA PHE A 170 13.95 7.55 -2.63
C PHE A 170 13.89 9.07 -2.73
N LEU A 171 14.30 9.80 -1.68
CA LEU A 171 14.41 11.25 -1.72
C LEU A 171 15.43 11.72 -2.79
N GLN A 172 16.57 11.06 -2.91
CA GLN A 172 17.57 11.37 -3.94
C GLN A 172 17.06 11.15 -5.37
N MET A 173 16.14 10.21 -5.57
CA MET A 173 15.52 9.92 -6.87
C MET A 173 14.27 10.76 -7.13
N SER A 174 13.83 11.59 -6.19
CA SER A 174 12.80 12.59 -6.45
C SER A 174 13.35 13.71 -7.33
N ASN A 175 12.49 14.35 -8.11
CA ASN A 175 12.86 15.45 -8.99
C ASN A 175 12.59 16.85 -8.37
N ASP A 176 12.36 16.91 -7.06
CA ASP A 176 12.17 18.15 -6.30
C ASP A 176 13.42 19.03 -6.35
N ASP A 177 13.22 20.35 -6.46
CA ASP A 177 14.29 21.35 -6.30
C ASP A 177 14.44 21.68 -4.80
N GLU A 178 15.60 21.40 -4.23
CA GLU A 178 15.92 21.64 -2.82
C GLU A 178 15.82 23.11 -2.40
N ASN A 179 15.88 24.04 -3.35
CA ASN A 179 15.77 25.48 -3.12
C ASN A 179 14.34 26.01 -3.35
N HIS A 180 13.41 25.16 -3.76
CA HIS A 180 12.03 25.52 -4.04
C HIS A 180 11.09 25.10 -2.90
N VAL A 181 10.34 26.08 -2.38
CA VAL A 181 9.25 25.80 -1.44
C VAL A 181 7.93 25.78 -2.22
N PRO A 182 7.19 24.67 -2.24
CA PRO A 182 5.94 24.58 -2.98
C PRO A 182 4.90 25.60 -2.51
N VAL A 183 4.23 26.27 -3.46
CA VAL A 183 3.15 27.22 -3.17
C VAL A 183 1.81 26.49 -3.27
N PHE A 184 1.12 26.35 -2.13
CA PHE A 184 -0.21 25.75 -2.09
C PHE A 184 -1.24 26.72 -2.65
N SER A 185 -1.67 26.48 -3.88
CA SER A 185 -2.72 27.20 -4.58
C SER A 185 -3.81 26.24 -5.07
N ASP A 186 -4.89 26.77 -5.64
CA ASP A 186 -5.92 25.95 -6.29
C ASP A 186 -5.36 25.07 -7.43
N GLN A 187 -4.20 25.44 -7.97
CA GLN A 187 -3.51 24.69 -9.02
C GLN A 187 -2.54 23.64 -8.50
N PHE A 188 -2.26 23.61 -7.19
CA PHE A 188 -1.23 22.75 -6.59
C PHE A 188 -1.40 21.28 -6.98
N VAL A 189 -2.64 20.77 -6.95
CA VAL A 189 -2.95 19.39 -7.35
C VAL A 189 -2.52 19.12 -8.79
N MET A 190 -2.84 20.02 -9.72
CA MET A 190 -2.47 19.84 -11.14
C MET A 190 -0.98 20.07 -11.39
N GLN A 191 -0.31 20.91 -10.61
CA GLN A 191 1.14 21.10 -10.70
C GLN A 191 1.90 19.81 -10.39
N GLN A 192 1.45 19.04 -9.38
CA GLN A 192 2.05 17.75 -9.03
C GLN A 192 2.09 16.77 -10.21
N LEU A 193 1.13 16.83 -11.14
CA LEU A 193 1.16 15.98 -12.33
C LEU A 193 2.44 16.20 -13.16
N HIS A 194 2.93 17.43 -13.24
CA HIS A 194 4.07 17.81 -14.07
C HIS A 194 5.38 17.87 -13.29
N GLU A 195 5.32 18.33 -12.05
CA GLU A 195 6.51 18.69 -11.27
C GLU A 195 6.98 17.56 -10.35
N THR A 196 6.11 16.63 -9.96
CA THR A 196 6.45 15.58 -8.98
C THR A 196 6.55 14.23 -9.68
N ASN A 197 7.72 13.60 -9.75
CA ASN A 197 7.86 12.28 -10.38
C ASN A 197 7.15 11.17 -9.58
N TRP A 198 7.24 11.23 -8.26
CA TRP A 198 6.55 10.35 -7.32
C TRP A 198 6.39 11.01 -5.94
N ILE A 199 5.58 10.41 -5.08
CA ILE A 199 5.32 10.96 -3.75
C ILE A 199 5.97 10.08 -2.69
N VAL A 200 6.77 10.73 -1.86
CA VAL A 200 7.48 10.11 -0.75
C VAL A 200 6.81 10.53 0.56
N ALA A 201 6.36 9.58 1.38
CA ALA A 201 5.62 9.89 2.61
C ALA A 201 5.97 8.99 3.80
N ASN A 202 6.07 9.61 4.98
CA ASN A 202 6.17 8.94 6.28
C ASN A 202 4.93 9.34 7.11
N CYS A 203 4.01 8.40 7.34
CA CYS A 203 2.79 8.67 8.09
C CYS A 203 2.98 8.28 9.55
N THR A 204 2.47 9.11 10.46
CA THR A 204 2.59 8.86 11.91
C THR A 204 1.25 8.54 12.56
N THR A 205 0.15 8.59 11.82
CA THR A 205 -1.19 8.25 12.32
C THR A 205 -1.95 7.35 11.34
N PRO A 206 -2.86 6.49 11.84
CA PRO A 206 -3.74 5.69 10.99
C PRO A 206 -4.62 6.54 10.06
N ALA A 207 -4.95 7.77 10.45
CA ALA A 207 -5.71 8.70 9.62
C ALA A 207 -4.90 9.17 8.41
N ASN A 208 -3.61 9.51 8.60
CA ASN A 208 -2.74 9.85 7.47
C ASN A 208 -2.63 8.67 6.50
N PHE A 209 -2.49 7.45 7.02
CA PHE A 209 -2.43 6.24 6.20
C PHE A 209 -3.74 5.99 5.43
N PHE A 210 -4.89 6.17 6.07
CA PHE A 210 -6.19 6.10 5.41
C PHE A 210 -6.30 7.11 4.24
N HIS A 211 -5.94 8.37 4.50
CA HIS A 211 -6.08 9.43 3.51
C HIS A 211 -5.09 9.30 2.35
N ILE A 212 -3.85 8.90 2.60
CA ILE A 212 -2.85 8.77 1.53
C ILE A 212 -3.23 7.64 0.56
N LEU A 213 -3.77 6.51 1.05
CA LEU A 213 -4.23 5.42 0.22
C LEU A 213 -5.42 5.82 -0.66
N ARG A 214 -6.41 6.52 -0.09
CA ARG A 214 -7.55 7.03 -0.87
C ARG A 214 -7.14 8.10 -1.88
N ARG A 215 -6.20 8.96 -1.52
CA ARG A 215 -5.67 10.02 -2.39
C ARG A 215 -5.13 9.44 -3.71
N GLN A 216 -4.52 8.26 -3.70
CA GLN A 216 -4.00 7.61 -4.92
C GLN A 216 -5.05 7.38 -6.00
N ILE A 217 -6.31 7.24 -5.61
CA ILE A 217 -7.43 7.03 -6.53
C ILE A 217 -8.18 8.34 -6.79
N LEU A 218 -8.39 9.15 -5.76
CA LEU A 218 -9.20 10.36 -5.83
C LEU A 218 -8.51 11.53 -6.54
N LEU A 219 -7.18 11.48 -6.71
CA LEU A 219 -6.49 12.44 -7.56
C LEU A 219 -6.91 12.25 -9.03
N PRO A 220 -6.96 13.32 -9.84
CA PRO A 220 -7.32 13.24 -11.26
C PRO A 220 -6.20 12.66 -12.15
N PHE A 221 -5.10 12.22 -11.54
CA PHE A 221 -3.94 11.60 -12.19
C PHE A 221 -3.37 10.49 -11.31
N ARG A 222 -2.37 9.77 -11.81
CA ARG A 222 -1.64 8.76 -11.04
C ARG A 222 -0.17 9.09 -10.88
N LYS A 223 0.31 9.02 -9.64
CA LYS A 223 1.73 9.08 -9.26
C LYS A 223 2.04 7.91 -8.34
N PRO A 224 3.23 7.30 -8.46
CA PRO A 224 3.66 6.32 -7.48
C PRO A 224 3.74 6.96 -6.10
N VAL A 225 3.46 6.17 -5.06
CA VAL A 225 3.74 6.54 -3.67
C VAL A 225 4.69 5.52 -3.08
N SER A 226 5.77 5.98 -2.45
CA SER A 226 6.52 5.17 -1.50
C SER A 226 6.16 5.57 -0.08
N TYR A 227 5.73 4.59 0.69
CA TYR A 227 5.29 4.72 2.06
C TYR A 227 6.15 3.85 2.97
N TRP A 228 6.53 4.39 4.12
CA TRP A 228 7.24 3.73 5.20
C TRP A 228 6.60 4.10 6.54
#